data_AF-A0A7Z8KMP1-F1
#
_entry.id   AF-A0A7Z8KMP1-F1
#
_cell.length_a   1.000
_cell.length_b   1.000
_cell.length_c   1.000
_cell.angle_alpha   90.00
_cell.angle_beta   90.00
_cell.angle_gamma   90.00
#
_symmetry.space_group_name_H-M   'P 1'
#
loop_
_entity.id
_entity.type
_entity.pdbx_description
1 polymer ?
#
loop_
_entity_poly.entity_id
_entity_poly.type
_entity_poly.pdbx_seq_one_letter_code
_entity_poly.pdbx_strand_id
1 'polypeptide(L)'
;MTKIRLRDFIVTKDDWIFAVSDYFHPHGIRSTLRYVPDENGERELDGKRYKKYDFDVSFDFMRQNRPEWVEDVHVVPEDQIKKVLPPTSAIEKWYGVDSRVTVVVDTLEKAGIPRNMIGITGSLLPGLQNEGSDIDFVVYGEQWFIARDAIAKAKSEGGPIEDIDENMWKRIYNKRIPEISFEEFITHEKRKGNRGMVEGTYFDLLFVRDWEQIKEPTQRGEDIGTLKIEAKVTNADLAYDAPSVYKVDHDEIDHVLSYTHTYAGQALAGETIEAQGVVEQIGDIKRLVVGTSREPKGEWIRSLTLLEKEGLI
;
A
#
# COMPACT_ATOMS: atom_id res chain seq x y z
N MET A 1 23.34 -10.63 2.86
CA MET A 1 22.43 -9.75 2.10
C MET A 1 21.54 -9.03 3.11
N THR A 2 21.35 -7.73 2.95
CA THR A 2 20.35 -6.98 3.72
C THR A 2 18.98 -7.49 3.29
N LYS A 3 18.15 -7.93 4.23
CA LYS A 3 16.77 -8.32 3.90
C LYS A 3 16.01 -7.07 3.44
N ILE A 4 15.34 -7.16 2.31
CA ILE A 4 14.54 -6.09 1.72
C ILE A 4 13.11 -6.62 1.54
N ARG A 5 12.11 -5.79 1.84
CA ARG A 5 10.69 -6.14 1.65
C ARG A 5 9.87 -4.93 1.19
N LEU A 6 8.62 -5.19 0.84
CA LEU A 6 7.62 -4.18 0.50
C LEU A 6 7.68 -2.98 1.45
N ARG A 7 7.61 -1.76 0.89
CA ARG A 7 7.68 -0.45 1.59
C ARG A 7 9.04 -0.02 2.11
N ASP A 8 10.07 -0.85 2.02
CA ASP A 8 11.44 -0.38 2.12
C ASP A 8 11.74 0.56 0.95
N PHE A 9 12.72 1.44 1.15
CA PHE A 9 13.31 2.22 0.06
C PHE A 9 14.74 1.76 -0.18
N ILE A 10 15.20 1.83 -1.43
CA ILE A 10 16.60 1.62 -1.78
C ILE A 10 17.16 2.87 -2.44
N VAL A 11 18.41 3.18 -2.12
CA VAL A 11 19.18 4.25 -2.75
C VAL A 11 20.28 3.60 -3.58
N THR A 12 20.36 3.96 -4.86
CA THR A 12 21.37 3.43 -5.78
C THR A 12 22.70 4.19 -5.66
N LYS A 13 23.74 3.69 -6.35
CA LYS A 13 25.04 4.39 -6.48
C LYS A 13 24.93 5.77 -7.14
N ASP A 14 23.92 5.96 -7.99
CA ASP A 14 23.61 7.23 -8.67
C ASP A 14 22.72 8.16 -7.79
N ASP A 15 22.49 7.79 -6.52
CA ASP A 15 21.59 8.45 -5.57
C ASP A 15 20.12 8.52 -6.02
N TRP A 16 19.70 7.65 -6.95
CA TRP A 16 18.28 7.47 -7.25
C TRP A 16 17.61 6.67 -6.16
N ILE A 17 16.40 7.09 -5.76
CA ILE A 17 15.67 6.49 -4.65
C ILE A 17 14.43 5.78 -5.18
N PHE A 18 14.34 4.49 -4.90
CA PHE A 18 13.25 3.62 -5.31
C PHE A 18 12.44 3.15 -4.09
N ALA A 19 11.13 3.05 -4.25
CA ALA A 19 10.24 2.40 -3.30
C ALA A 19 10.07 0.93 -3.69
N VAL A 20 10.36 0.01 -2.77
CA VAL A 20 10.25 -1.44 -2.99
C VAL A 20 8.79 -1.85 -3.10
N SER A 21 8.48 -2.60 -4.15
CA SER A 21 7.11 -2.92 -4.59
C SER A 21 6.71 -4.38 -4.34
N ASP A 22 7.63 -5.21 -3.83
CA ASP A 22 7.43 -6.65 -3.68
C ASP A 22 8.18 -7.19 -2.45
N TYR A 23 7.91 -8.44 -2.08
CA TYR A 23 8.62 -9.19 -1.05
C TYR A 23 9.75 -10.06 -1.61
N PHE A 24 9.68 -10.43 -2.90
CA PHE A 24 10.59 -11.39 -3.51
C PHE A 24 11.36 -10.79 -4.68
N HIS A 25 12.66 -11.09 -4.71
CA HIS A 25 13.62 -10.38 -5.55
C HIS A 25 14.64 -11.32 -6.21
N PRO A 26 14.23 -12.39 -6.93
CA PRO A 26 15.16 -13.42 -7.43
C PRO A 26 16.15 -12.91 -8.48
N HIS A 27 15.84 -11.80 -9.16
CA HIS A 27 16.62 -11.23 -10.26
C HIS A 27 16.99 -9.75 -10.04
N GLY A 28 16.87 -9.27 -8.80
CA GLY A 28 17.00 -7.87 -8.44
C GLY A 28 15.76 -7.35 -7.71
N ILE A 29 15.89 -6.16 -7.14
CA ILE A 29 14.88 -5.56 -6.28
C ILE A 29 13.77 -4.93 -7.12
N ARG A 30 12.61 -5.56 -7.09
CA ARG A 30 11.37 -5.07 -7.71
C ARG A 30 10.89 -3.81 -6.99
N SER A 31 10.87 -2.69 -7.69
CA SER A 31 10.67 -1.36 -7.10
C SER A 31 10.17 -0.33 -8.12
N THR A 32 9.82 0.88 -7.64
CA THR A 32 9.42 2.01 -8.47
C THR A 32 10.33 3.21 -8.17
N LEU A 33 10.92 3.84 -9.19
CA LEU A 33 11.75 5.04 -9.00
C LEU A 33 10.87 6.20 -8.52
N ARG A 34 11.27 6.87 -7.45
CA ARG A 34 10.48 7.95 -6.81
C ARG A 34 11.19 9.28 -6.78
N TYR A 35 12.52 9.29 -6.62
CA TYR A 35 13.29 10.53 -6.52
C TYR A 35 14.60 10.42 -7.28
N VAL A 36 14.88 11.44 -8.09
CA VAL A 36 16.12 11.57 -8.86
C VAL A 36 16.78 12.90 -8.46
N PRO A 37 18.11 12.93 -8.22
CA PRO A 37 18.83 14.18 -8.02
C PRO A 37 18.59 15.18 -9.16
N ASP A 38 18.21 16.41 -8.81
CA ASP A 38 17.95 17.49 -9.76
C ASP A 38 18.18 18.82 -9.04
N GLU A 39 19.06 19.69 -9.55
CA GLU A 39 19.34 21.01 -8.95
C GLU A 39 18.09 21.91 -8.89
N ASN A 40 17.13 21.69 -9.77
CA ASN A 40 15.85 22.39 -9.79
C ASN A 40 14.73 21.61 -9.07
N GLY A 41 15.07 20.50 -8.40
CA GLY A 41 14.15 19.66 -7.68
C GLY A 41 13.43 20.39 -6.55
N GLU A 42 12.17 20.01 -6.34
CA GLU A 42 11.28 20.57 -5.31
C GLU A 42 11.42 19.89 -3.94
N ARG A 43 12.20 18.81 -3.85
CA ARG A 43 12.51 18.10 -2.61
C ARG A 43 13.96 18.33 -2.23
N GLU A 44 14.24 18.43 -0.93
CA GLU A 44 15.60 18.69 -0.43
C GLU A 44 15.93 17.75 0.72
N LEU A 45 17.15 17.22 0.71
CA LEU A 45 17.73 16.41 1.78
C LEU A 45 19.20 16.80 1.92
N ASP A 46 19.58 17.29 3.10
CA ASP A 46 20.97 17.63 3.45
C ASP A 46 21.67 18.52 2.40
N GLY A 47 20.95 19.51 1.87
CA GLY A 47 21.45 20.45 0.85
C GLY A 47 21.45 19.91 -0.58
N LYS A 48 21.05 18.65 -0.81
CA LYS A 48 20.88 18.07 -2.15
C LYS A 48 19.41 18.09 -2.56
N ARG A 49 19.15 18.53 -3.80
CA ARG A 49 17.80 18.60 -4.37
C ARG A 49 17.44 17.38 -5.20
N TYR A 50 16.17 17.03 -5.16
CA TYR A 50 15.58 15.89 -5.84
C TYR A 50 14.25 16.29 -6.48
N LYS A 51 14.00 15.73 -7.66
CA LYS A 51 12.70 15.79 -8.31
C LYS A 51 11.90 14.54 -7.98
N LYS A 52 10.65 14.69 -7.53
CA LYS A 52 9.75 13.57 -7.29
C LYS A 52 9.11 13.12 -8.61
N TYR A 53 9.17 11.83 -8.89
CA TYR A 53 8.51 11.24 -10.06
C TYR A 53 7.24 10.49 -9.66
N ASP A 54 6.18 10.77 -10.42
CA ASP A 54 5.01 9.90 -10.49
C ASP A 54 5.26 8.74 -11.46
N PHE A 55 4.38 7.75 -11.48
CA PHE A 55 4.60 6.46 -12.14
C PHE A 55 5.01 6.58 -13.62
N ASP A 56 4.28 7.34 -14.45
CA ASP A 56 4.57 7.39 -15.88
C ASP A 56 5.91 8.08 -16.17
N VAL A 57 6.17 9.21 -15.49
CA VAL A 57 7.44 9.95 -15.57
C VAL A 57 8.62 9.08 -15.13
N SER A 58 8.40 8.26 -14.10
CA SER A 58 9.38 7.31 -13.57
C SER A 58 9.80 6.28 -14.64
N PHE A 59 8.83 5.65 -15.31
CA PHE A 59 9.10 4.69 -16.38
C PHE A 59 9.75 5.34 -17.61
N ASP A 60 9.29 6.53 -18.01
CA ASP A 60 9.88 7.24 -19.16
C ASP A 60 11.34 7.60 -18.92
N PHE A 61 11.66 8.07 -17.71
CA PHE A 61 13.04 8.33 -17.31
C PHE A 61 13.87 7.04 -17.32
N MET A 62 13.36 5.95 -16.73
CA MET A 62 14.10 4.69 -16.64
C MET A 62 14.36 4.07 -18.01
N ARG A 63 13.40 4.12 -18.95
CA ARG A 63 13.60 3.66 -20.33
C ARG A 63 14.71 4.42 -21.06
N GLN A 64 14.97 5.67 -20.69
CA GLN A 64 16.01 6.49 -21.30
C GLN A 64 17.39 6.27 -20.66
N ASN A 65 17.43 6.01 -19.35
CA ASN A 65 18.69 6.03 -18.58
C ASN A 65 19.20 4.64 -18.14
N ARG A 66 18.29 3.69 -17.88
CA ARG A 66 18.57 2.30 -17.50
C ARG A 66 17.48 1.38 -18.08
N PRO A 67 17.32 1.31 -19.42
CA PRO A 67 16.28 0.47 -20.04
C PRO A 67 16.37 -1.00 -19.62
N GLU A 68 17.56 -1.49 -19.28
CA GLU A 68 17.81 -2.84 -18.80
C GLU A 68 17.23 -3.14 -17.41
N TRP A 69 16.77 -2.12 -16.66
CA TRP A 69 16.08 -2.29 -15.37
C TRP A 69 14.56 -2.18 -15.52
N VAL A 70 14.02 -2.01 -16.73
CA VAL A 70 12.58 -1.81 -16.95
C VAL A 70 11.92 -3.11 -17.42
N GLU A 71 11.12 -3.71 -16.55
CA GLU A 71 10.25 -4.85 -16.86
C GLU A 71 8.77 -4.43 -16.67
N ASP A 72 7.95 -5.26 -16.03
CA ASP A 72 6.60 -4.89 -15.55
C ASP A 72 6.66 -3.85 -14.42
N VAL A 73 7.75 -3.86 -13.66
CA VAL A 73 8.19 -2.82 -12.71
C VAL A 73 9.68 -2.53 -12.93
N HIS A 74 10.29 -1.65 -12.13
CA HIS A 74 11.75 -1.53 -12.17
C HIS A 74 12.40 -2.66 -11.37
N VAL A 75 13.43 -3.29 -11.94
CA VAL A 75 14.22 -4.35 -11.31
C VAL A 75 15.64 -3.84 -11.12
N VAL A 76 15.93 -3.37 -9.91
CA VAL A 76 17.24 -2.77 -9.59
C VAL A 76 18.23 -3.88 -9.20
N PRO A 77 19.38 -4.03 -9.88
CA PRO A 77 20.38 -5.03 -9.52
C PRO A 77 20.94 -4.79 -8.11
N GLU A 78 21.18 -5.87 -7.36
CA GLU A 78 21.66 -5.77 -5.97
C GLU A 78 23.00 -5.03 -5.84
N ASP A 79 23.90 -5.21 -6.82
CA ASP A 79 25.21 -4.58 -6.85
C ASP A 79 25.13 -3.07 -7.09
N GLN A 80 23.99 -2.54 -7.51
CA GLN A 80 23.75 -1.11 -7.70
C GLN A 80 23.21 -0.42 -6.44
N ILE A 81 22.86 -1.18 -5.42
CA ILE A 81 22.32 -0.65 -4.16
C ILE A 81 23.45 -0.08 -3.32
N LYS A 82 23.36 1.21 -3.02
CA LYS A 82 24.24 1.93 -2.10
C LYS A 82 23.74 1.84 -0.66
N LYS A 83 22.42 1.92 -0.46
CA LYS A 83 21.81 1.91 0.88
C LYS A 83 20.38 1.36 0.83
N VAL A 84 19.98 0.63 1.88
CA VAL A 84 18.59 0.26 2.15
C VAL A 84 18.06 1.16 3.27
N LEU A 85 16.81 1.59 3.13
CA LEU A 85 16.07 2.42 4.07
C LEU A 85 14.84 1.65 4.53
N PRO A 86 14.91 0.89 5.63
CA PRO A 86 13.74 0.22 6.18
C PRO A 86 12.83 1.23 6.89
N PRO A 87 11.49 1.07 6.87
CA PRO A 87 10.55 1.97 7.52
C PRO A 87 10.82 2.21 9.01
N THR A 88 11.41 1.24 9.71
CA THR A 88 11.77 1.36 11.13
C THR A 88 12.84 2.44 11.37
N SER A 89 13.75 2.67 10.41
CA SER A 89 14.79 3.70 10.53
C SER A 89 14.21 5.13 10.55
N ALA A 90 13.03 5.32 9.97
CA ALA A 90 12.35 6.61 9.99
C ALA A 90 11.75 6.92 11.37
N ILE A 91 11.43 5.89 12.17
CA ILE A 91 10.96 6.08 13.55
C ILE A 91 12.09 6.64 14.43
N GLU A 92 13.32 6.13 14.29
CA GLU A 92 14.49 6.65 14.99
C GLU A 92 14.75 8.13 14.68
N LYS A 93 14.43 8.56 13.45
CA LYS A 93 14.63 9.93 12.99
C LYS A 93 13.52 10.88 13.43
N TRP A 94 12.26 10.46 13.34
CA TRP A 94 11.11 11.37 13.45
C TRP A 94 10.37 11.31 14.78
N TYR A 95 10.50 10.23 15.54
CA TYR A 95 9.87 10.16 16.86
C TYR A 95 10.51 11.17 17.84
N GLY A 96 9.68 11.94 18.53
CA GLY A 96 10.10 13.04 19.40
C GLY A 96 10.57 14.30 18.65
N VAL A 97 10.63 14.25 17.31
CA VAL A 97 10.98 15.39 16.44
C VAL A 97 9.74 15.93 15.73
N ASP A 98 8.94 15.05 15.13
CA ASP A 98 7.65 15.39 14.53
C ASP A 98 6.53 15.00 15.51
N SER A 99 5.75 15.99 15.96
CA SER A 99 4.65 15.80 16.90
C SER A 99 3.60 14.83 16.37
N ARG A 100 3.30 14.91 15.07
CA ARG A 100 2.33 14.04 14.39
C ARG A 100 2.75 12.58 14.43
N VAL A 101 4.04 12.32 14.19
CA VAL A 101 4.64 10.99 14.32
C VAL A 101 4.56 10.50 15.76
N THR A 102 4.92 11.35 16.71
CA THR A 102 4.94 11.03 18.14
C THR A 102 3.54 10.64 18.62
N VAL A 103 2.51 11.41 18.26
CA VAL A 103 1.11 11.15 18.64
C VAL A 103 0.62 9.78 18.16
N VAL A 104 0.85 9.45 16.89
CA VAL A 104 0.39 8.17 16.34
C VAL A 104 1.18 7.02 16.94
N VAL A 105 2.51 7.13 17.05
CA VAL A 105 3.34 6.05 17.60
C VAL A 105 3.00 5.80 19.08
N ASP A 106 2.83 6.85 19.90
CA ASP A 106 2.43 6.69 21.30
C ASP A 106 1.06 6.02 21.43
N THR A 107 0.12 6.32 20.52
CA THR A 107 -1.19 5.65 20.46
C THR A 107 -1.03 4.16 20.20
N LEU A 108 -0.17 3.78 19.25
CA LEU A 108 0.09 2.38 18.91
C LEU A 108 0.81 1.63 20.04
N GLU A 109 1.80 2.24 20.67
CA GLU A 109 2.51 1.61 21.80
C GLU A 109 1.62 1.43 23.03
N LYS A 110 0.73 2.39 23.32
CA LYS A 110 -0.29 2.25 24.39
C LYS A 110 -1.25 1.09 24.13
N ALA A 111 -1.47 0.71 22.87
CA ALA A 111 -2.23 -0.47 22.49
C ALA A 111 -1.42 -1.78 22.58
N GLY A 112 -0.15 -1.71 23.00
CA GLY A 112 0.72 -2.87 23.20
C GLY A 112 1.59 -3.24 22.00
N ILE A 113 1.61 -2.41 20.95
CA ILE A 113 2.41 -2.71 19.76
C ILE A 113 3.88 -2.37 20.03
N PRO A 114 4.81 -3.32 19.84
CA PRO A 114 6.22 -3.05 20.02
C PRO A 114 6.75 -2.02 19.02
N ARG A 115 7.61 -1.10 19.47
CA ARG A 115 8.24 -0.05 18.63
C ARG A 115 8.87 -0.58 17.34
N ASN A 116 9.55 -1.73 17.42
CA ASN A 116 10.22 -2.36 16.27
C ASN A 116 9.26 -2.94 15.24
N MET A 117 7.96 -3.01 15.54
CA MET A 117 6.90 -3.42 14.63
C MET A 117 6.24 -2.23 13.91
N ILE A 118 6.67 -1.00 14.21
CA ILE A 118 6.15 0.24 13.64
C ILE A 118 7.23 0.85 12.74
N GLY A 119 6.84 1.39 11.59
CA GLY A 119 7.70 2.09 10.66
C GLY A 119 6.99 3.27 9.99
N ILE A 120 7.74 4.06 9.22
CA ILE A 120 7.21 5.09 8.34
C ILE A 120 7.83 4.91 6.96
N THR A 121 7.01 4.90 5.91
CA THR A 121 7.43 4.88 4.51
C THR A 121 7.11 6.22 3.84
N GLY A 122 7.03 6.25 2.52
CA GLY A 122 6.66 7.47 1.77
C GLY A 122 7.78 8.51 1.82
N SER A 123 7.42 9.80 1.85
CA SER A 123 8.39 10.89 1.76
C SER A 123 9.21 11.11 3.03
N LEU A 124 8.67 10.75 4.21
CA LEU A 124 9.39 10.85 5.49
C LEU A 124 10.55 9.86 5.59
N LEU A 125 10.44 8.68 4.97
CA LEU A 125 11.47 7.64 5.03
C LEU A 125 12.85 8.10 4.48
N PRO A 126 12.95 8.63 3.24
CA PRO A 126 14.19 9.24 2.77
C PRO A 126 14.44 10.63 3.37
N GLY A 127 13.45 11.23 4.04
CA GLY A 127 13.52 12.60 4.55
C GLY A 127 13.30 13.67 3.47
N LEU A 128 12.51 13.35 2.45
CA LEU A 128 12.15 14.23 1.33
C LEU A 128 10.70 14.73 1.40
N GLN A 129 10.13 14.75 2.61
CA GLN A 129 8.81 15.31 2.87
C GLN A 129 8.80 16.84 2.69
N ASN A 130 7.61 17.39 2.53
CA ASN A 130 7.34 18.83 2.52
C ASN A 130 6.03 19.08 3.30
N GLU A 131 5.63 20.34 3.45
CA GLU A 131 4.44 20.72 4.23
C GLU A 131 3.15 20.02 3.75
N GLY A 132 3.04 19.73 2.46
CA GLY A 132 1.90 19.02 1.88
C GLY A 132 2.00 17.49 1.88
N SER A 133 2.99 16.91 2.57
CA SER A 133 3.15 15.45 2.65
C SER A 133 2.22 14.83 3.69
N ASP A 134 1.65 13.70 3.30
CA ASP A 134 1.01 12.74 4.19
C ASP A 134 2.05 11.93 4.99
N ILE A 135 1.56 11.16 5.97
CA ILE A 135 2.39 10.24 6.74
C ILE A 135 1.92 8.81 6.48
N ASP A 136 2.77 8.00 5.88
CA ASP A 136 2.50 6.58 5.62
C ASP A 136 3.12 5.72 6.72
N PHE A 137 2.36 5.37 7.76
CA PHE A 137 2.81 4.42 8.77
C PHE A 137 2.80 3.00 8.22
N VAL A 138 3.75 2.20 8.67
CA VAL A 138 3.84 0.76 8.41
C VAL A 138 3.70 0.04 9.74
N VAL A 139 2.87 -1.00 9.79
CA VAL A 139 2.89 -1.94 10.91
C VAL A 139 3.02 -3.36 10.37
N TYR A 140 3.92 -4.12 10.99
CA TYR A 140 4.29 -5.44 10.50
C TYR A 140 3.40 -6.56 11.06
N GLY A 141 3.01 -7.46 10.17
CA GLY A 141 2.29 -8.70 10.48
C GLY A 141 1.00 -8.49 11.28
N GLU A 142 0.74 -9.40 12.21
CA GLU A 142 -0.51 -9.43 13.00
C GLU A 142 -0.75 -8.15 13.83
N GLN A 143 0.32 -7.43 14.19
CA GLN A 143 0.24 -6.20 14.97
C GLN A 143 -0.54 -5.10 14.23
N TRP A 144 -0.63 -5.20 12.90
CA TRP A 144 -1.36 -4.24 12.09
C TRP A 144 -2.86 -4.20 12.43
N PHE A 145 -3.47 -5.34 12.78
CA PHE A 145 -4.89 -5.37 13.15
C PHE A 145 -5.14 -4.69 14.50
N ILE A 146 -4.23 -4.90 15.47
CA ILE A 146 -4.26 -4.18 16.75
C ILE A 146 -4.07 -2.68 16.52
N ALA A 147 -3.17 -2.31 15.61
CA ALA A 147 -2.90 -0.91 15.27
C ALA A 147 -4.12 -0.23 14.65
N ARG A 148 -4.77 -0.88 13.68
CA ARG A 148 -6.02 -0.39 13.08
C ARG A 148 -7.08 -0.14 14.15
N ASP A 149 -7.29 -1.09 15.04
CA ASP A 149 -8.31 -1.00 16.08
C ASP A 149 -7.97 0.09 17.12
N ALA A 150 -6.68 0.28 17.43
CA ALA A 150 -6.20 1.36 18.28
C ALA A 150 -6.47 2.74 17.67
N ILE A 151 -6.24 2.92 16.36
CA ILE A 151 -6.55 4.16 15.65
C ILE A 151 -8.06 4.42 15.64
N ALA A 152 -8.87 3.40 15.33
CA ALA A 152 -10.32 3.53 15.36
C ALA A 152 -10.83 3.95 16.74
N LYS A 153 -10.28 3.35 17.81
CA LYS A 153 -10.59 3.73 19.19
C LYS A 153 -10.16 5.17 19.51
N ALA A 154 -8.93 5.55 19.16
CA ALA A 154 -8.41 6.89 19.42
C ALA A 154 -9.29 7.99 18.82
N LYS A 155 -9.82 7.78 17.61
CA LYS A 155 -10.76 8.69 16.95
C LYS A 155 -12.08 8.86 17.73
N SER A 156 -12.56 7.79 18.38
CA SER A 156 -13.80 7.81 19.17
C SER A 156 -13.67 8.50 20.53
N GLU A 157 -12.44 8.66 21.05
CA GLU A 157 -12.19 9.15 22.41
C GLU A 157 -11.94 10.68 22.48
N GLY A 158 -12.02 11.39 21.35
CA GLY A 158 -11.90 12.86 21.32
C GLY A 158 -10.47 13.38 21.54
N GLY A 159 -9.48 12.64 21.03
CA GLY A 159 -8.05 12.96 21.14
C GLY A 159 -7.46 13.65 19.89
N PRO A 160 -6.13 13.70 19.77
CA PRO A 160 -5.43 14.37 18.66
C PRO A 160 -5.49 13.61 17.32
N ILE A 161 -6.01 12.39 17.32
CA ILE A 161 -6.24 11.60 16.11
C ILE A 161 -7.73 11.73 15.77
N GLU A 162 -8.00 12.25 14.58
CA GLU A 162 -9.34 12.63 14.12
C GLU A 162 -9.76 11.80 12.91
N ASP A 163 -11.06 11.80 12.64
CA ASP A 163 -11.60 11.27 11.40
C ASP A 163 -11.27 12.17 10.20
N ILE A 164 -11.34 11.56 9.01
CA ILE A 164 -11.13 12.25 7.75
C ILE A 164 -12.38 13.06 7.41
N ASP A 165 -12.18 14.35 7.11
CA ASP A 165 -13.24 15.24 6.66
C ASP A 165 -13.70 14.98 5.21
N GLU A 166 -14.85 15.51 4.84
CA GLU A 166 -15.45 15.29 3.51
C GLU A 166 -14.57 15.81 2.36
N ASN A 167 -13.84 16.91 2.55
CA ASN A 167 -12.97 17.48 1.50
C ASN A 167 -11.79 16.55 1.23
N MET A 168 -11.19 16.00 2.29
CA MET A 168 -10.14 15.01 2.18
C MET A 168 -10.67 13.71 1.57
N TRP A 169 -11.87 13.23 1.93
CA TRP A 169 -12.48 12.07 1.26
C TRP A 169 -12.66 12.29 -0.25
N LYS A 170 -13.16 13.45 -0.67
CA LYS A 170 -13.28 13.81 -2.10
C LYS A 170 -11.92 13.82 -2.79
N ARG A 171 -10.89 14.34 -2.13
CA ARG A 171 -9.51 14.34 -2.65
C ARG A 171 -8.98 12.92 -2.84
N ILE A 172 -9.19 12.05 -1.86
CA ILE A 172 -8.79 10.63 -1.93
C ILE A 172 -9.52 9.94 -3.09
N TYR A 173 -10.85 10.10 -3.18
CA TYR A 173 -11.67 9.51 -4.24
C TYR A 173 -11.19 9.94 -5.64
N ASN A 174 -11.02 11.24 -5.86
CA ASN A 174 -10.58 11.79 -7.15
C ASN A 174 -9.16 11.35 -7.54
N LYS A 175 -8.30 11.03 -6.56
CA LYS A 175 -6.96 10.47 -6.81
C LYS A 175 -6.99 8.99 -7.18
N ARG A 176 -7.99 8.24 -6.69
CA ARG A 176 -8.12 6.79 -6.90
C ARG A 176 -8.90 6.43 -8.17
N ILE A 177 -9.81 7.31 -8.61
CA ILE A 177 -10.66 7.14 -9.80
C ILE A 177 -11.28 5.73 -9.85
N PRO A 178 -12.00 5.31 -8.79
CA PRO A 178 -12.54 3.96 -8.74
C PRO A 178 -13.77 3.80 -9.65
N GLU A 179 -14.11 2.55 -9.99
CA GLU A 179 -15.34 2.20 -10.73
C GLU A 179 -16.62 2.24 -9.87
N ILE A 180 -16.47 2.42 -8.56
CA ILE A 180 -17.58 2.48 -7.60
C ILE A 180 -17.95 3.93 -7.28
N SER A 181 -19.20 4.16 -6.86
CA SER A 181 -19.68 5.50 -6.51
C SER A 181 -18.92 6.10 -5.32
N PHE A 182 -18.99 7.42 -5.15
CA PHE A 182 -18.38 8.09 -3.99
C PHE A 182 -18.95 7.60 -2.65
N GLU A 183 -20.25 7.33 -2.59
CA GLU A 183 -20.93 6.83 -1.40
C GLU A 183 -20.47 5.41 -1.05
N GLU A 184 -20.45 4.51 -2.04
CA GLU A 184 -19.93 3.15 -1.90
C GLU A 184 -18.45 3.16 -1.50
N PHE A 185 -17.65 4.02 -2.14
CA PHE A 185 -16.23 4.20 -1.81
C PHE A 185 -16.05 4.59 -0.35
N ILE A 186 -16.73 5.62 0.13
CA ILE A 186 -16.64 6.05 1.53
C ILE A 186 -17.08 4.94 2.48
N THR A 187 -18.16 4.22 2.17
CA THR A 187 -18.67 3.13 3.01
C THR A 187 -17.61 2.05 3.20
N HIS A 188 -16.94 1.63 2.12
CA HIS A 188 -15.82 0.70 2.22
C HIS A 188 -14.63 1.30 2.96
N GLU A 189 -14.20 2.50 2.60
CA GLU A 189 -13.00 3.13 3.17
C GLU A 189 -13.12 3.42 4.68
N LYS A 190 -14.30 3.84 5.16
CA LYS A 190 -14.55 4.06 6.59
C LYS A 190 -14.42 2.77 7.39
N ARG A 191 -14.94 1.65 6.87
CA ARG A 191 -14.85 0.35 7.53
C ARG A 191 -13.40 -0.14 7.65
N LYS A 192 -12.51 0.26 6.73
CA LYS A 192 -11.10 -0.19 6.74
C LYS A 192 -10.34 0.25 7.98
N GLY A 193 -10.73 1.36 8.61
CA GLY A 193 -10.21 1.81 9.90
C GLY A 193 -8.72 2.18 9.92
N ASN A 194 -8.05 2.19 8.76
CA ASN A 194 -6.60 2.30 8.64
C ASN A 194 -6.13 3.70 8.25
N ARG A 195 -6.96 4.72 8.46
CA ARG A 195 -6.67 6.11 8.10
C ARG A 195 -7.21 7.08 9.13
N GLY A 196 -6.57 8.23 9.22
CA GLY A 196 -6.99 9.33 10.08
C GLY A 196 -6.29 10.64 9.75
N MET A 197 -6.61 11.65 10.57
CA MET A 197 -5.95 12.94 10.57
C MET A 197 -5.23 13.13 11.91
N VAL A 198 -4.08 13.78 11.90
CA VAL A 198 -3.36 14.21 13.11
C VAL A 198 -2.79 15.60 12.87
N GLU A 199 -3.16 16.56 13.72
CA GLU A 199 -2.76 17.98 13.58
C GLU A 199 -2.99 18.52 12.15
N GLY A 200 -4.15 18.21 11.56
CA GLY A 200 -4.50 18.61 10.19
C GLY A 200 -3.76 17.86 9.07
N THR A 201 -2.94 16.86 9.39
CA THR A 201 -2.21 16.04 8.41
C THR A 201 -2.86 14.67 8.25
N TYR A 202 -3.09 14.27 7.00
CA TYR A 202 -3.58 12.94 6.66
C TYR A 202 -2.51 11.86 6.87
N PHE A 203 -2.89 10.72 7.43
CA PHE A 203 -2.03 9.55 7.53
C PHE A 203 -2.76 8.24 7.16
N ASP A 204 -1.97 7.31 6.63
CA ASP A 204 -2.36 5.94 6.32
C ASP A 204 -1.62 4.96 7.26
N LEU A 205 -2.27 3.84 7.58
CA LEU A 205 -1.68 2.69 8.24
C LEU A 205 -1.60 1.53 7.23
N LEU A 206 -0.38 1.20 6.80
CA LEU A 206 -0.08 0.21 5.79
C LEU A 206 0.34 -1.11 6.41
N PHE A 207 -0.25 -2.21 5.93
CA PHE A 207 0.14 -3.56 6.31
C PHE A 207 1.40 -3.96 5.54
N VAL A 208 2.34 -4.58 6.23
CA VAL A 208 3.47 -5.27 5.61
C VAL A 208 3.68 -6.60 6.33
N ARG A 209 3.84 -7.69 5.59
CA ARG A 209 4.17 -9.00 6.18
C ARG A 209 5.40 -8.96 7.07
N ASP A 210 5.33 -9.67 8.19
CA ASP A 210 6.53 -9.99 8.96
C ASP A 210 7.40 -11.04 8.24
N TRP A 211 8.66 -11.18 8.63
CA TRP A 211 9.62 -12.05 7.93
C TRP A 211 9.16 -13.50 7.84
N GLU A 212 8.47 -14.00 8.86
CA GLU A 212 7.94 -15.37 8.93
C GLU A 212 6.72 -15.59 8.01
N GLN A 213 6.05 -14.50 7.60
CA GLN A 213 4.92 -14.52 6.67
C GLN A 213 5.37 -14.42 5.20
N ILE A 214 6.64 -14.08 4.95
CA ILE A 214 7.25 -14.02 3.62
C ILE A 214 7.82 -15.40 3.29
N LYS A 215 7.00 -16.26 2.68
CA LYS A 215 7.34 -17.67 2.42
C LYS A 215 7.77 -17.95 0.98
N GLU A 216 6.91 -17.61 0.02
CA GLU A 216 7.08 -17.93 -1.40
C GLU A 216 6.68 -16.75 -2.29
N PRO A 217 7.33 -16.54 -3.45
CA PRO A 217 6.96 -15.52 -4.40
C PRO A 217 5.56 -15.77 -4.98
N THR A 218 4.81 -14.69 -5.19
CA THR A 218 3.58 -14.75 -5.99
C THR A 218 3.97 -14.97 -7.44
N GLN A 219 3.83 -16.20 -7.94
CA GLN A 219 4.07 -16.49 -9.35
C GLN A 219 3.03 -15.75 -10.22
N ARG A 220 3.47 -15.28 -11.39
CA ARG A 220 2.58 -14.71 -12.41
C ARG A 220 2.08 -15.82 -13.33
N GLY A 221 0.76 -15.89 -13.52
CA GLY A 221 0.12 -16.79 -14.46
C GLY A 221 -0.14 -16.17 -15.83
N GLU A 222 -0.80 -16.94 -16.69
CA GLU A 222 -1.27 -16.48 -17.99
C GLU A 222 -2.65 -15.83 -17.87
N ASP A 223 -2.83 -14.65 -18.49
CA ASP A 223 -4.11 -13.96 -18.55
C ASP A 223 -5.01 -14.65 -19.60
N ILE A 224 -6.07 -15.33 -19.17
CA ILE A 224 -6.92 -16.16 -20.03
C ILE A 224 -8.31 -15.56 -20.32
N GLY A 225 -8.59 -14.36 -19.82
CA GLY A 225 -9.83 -13.65 -20.07
C GLY A 225 -10.26 -12.75 -18.91
N THR A 226 -11.51 -12.32 -18.90
CA THR A 226 -12.11 -11.56 -17.80
C THR A 226 -13.34 -12.27 -17.29
N LEU A 227 -13.59 -12.20 -15.98
CA LEU A 227 -14.76 -12.79 -15.36
C LEU A 227 -15.33 -11.86 -14.30
N LYS A 228 -16.65 -11.85 -14.18
CA LYS A 228 -17.36 -11.30 -13.03
C LYS A 228 -17.89 -12.45 -12.20
N ILE A 229 -17.59 -12.44 -10.91
CA ILE A 229 -18.03 -13.46 -9.96
C ILE A 229 -18.80 -12.83 -8.81
N GLU A 230 -19.69 -13.62 -8.23
CA GLU A 230 -20.21 -13.41 -6.89
C GLU A 230 -19.78 -14.60 -6.04
N ALA A 231 -19.11 -14.36 -4.92
CA ALA A 231 -18.56 -15.45 -4.12
C ALA A 231 -18.44 -15.05 -2.64
N LYS A 232 -18.53 -16.04 -1.75
CA LYS A 232 -18.31 -15.84 -0.33
C LYS A 232 -16.82 -15.85 -0.02
N VAL A 233 -16.34 -14.85 0.70
CA VAL A 233 -14.95 -14.79 1.17
C VAL A 233 -14.75 -15.79 2.32
N THR A 234 -13.83 -16.71 2.16
CA THR A 234 -13.51 -17.75 3.16
C THR A 234 -12.30 -17.38 4.02
N ASN A 235 -11.38 -16.57 3.50
CA ASN A 235 -10.24 -16.03 4.24
C ASN A 235 -9.83 -14.64 3.71
N ALA A 236 -9.49 -13.73 4.63
CA ALA A 236 -9.12 -12.34 4.35
C ALA A 236 -7.89 -11.90 5.16
N ASP A 237 -7.02 -12.82 5.60
CA ASP A 237 -5.89 -12.51 6.49
C ASP A 237 -4.85 -11.59 5.83
N LEU A 238 -4.80 -11.60 4.50
CA LEU A 238 -3.94 -10.76 3.67
C LEU A 238 -4.75 -9.73 2.87
N ALA A 239 -5.96 -9.39 3.30
CA ALA A 239 -6.81 -8.42 2.61
C ALA A 239 -6.22 -7.01 2.58
N TYR A 240 -5.31 -6.66 3.48
CA TYR A 240 -4.64 -5.35 3.51
C TYR A 240 -3.23 -5.35 2.90
N ASP A 241 -2.78 -6.52 2.44
CA ASP A 241 -1.47 -6.69 1.84
C ASP A 241 -1.41 -6.11 0.42
N ALA A 242 -0.22 -6.10 -0.18
CA ALA A 242 -0.02 -5.73 -1.59
C ALA A 242 0.71 -6.87 -2.34
N PRO A 243 0.03 -7.63 -3.21
CA PRO A 243 -1.41 -7.55 -3.48
C PRO A 243 -2.27 -8.01 -2.29
N SER A 244 -3.49 -7.49 -2.22
CA SER A 244 -4.50 -7.96 -1.27
C SER A 244 -5.03 -9.31 -1.73
N VAL A 245 -5.28 -10.23 -0.79
CA VAL A 245 -5.73 -11.59 -1.11
C VAL A 245 -7.05 -11.91 -0.41
N TYR A 246 -8.03 -12.39 -1.18
CA TYR A 246 -9.31 -12.90 -0.69
C TYR A 246 -9.51 -14.31 -1.19
N LYS A 247 -9.46 -15.32 -0.31
CA LYS A 247 -9.89 -16.66 -0.70
C LYS A 247 -11.40 -16.69 -0.80
N VAL A 248 -11.93 -17.35 -1.82
CA VAL A 248 -13.36 -17.36 -2.10
C VAL A 248 -13.89 -18.79 -2.26
N ASP A 249 -15.17 -18.96 -1.97
CA ASP A 249 -15.93 -20.17 -2.27
C ASP A 249 -16.56 -20.00 -3.66
N HIS A 250 -15.89 -20.51 -4.70
CA HIS A 250 -16.32 -20.40 -6.10
C HIS A 250 -15.80 -21.60 -6.91
N ASP A 251 -16.62 -22.11 -7.85
CA ASP A 251 -16.32 -23.34 -8.59
C ASP A 251 -15.06 -23.25 -9.46
N GLU A 252 -14.77 -22.07 -10.00
CA GLU A 252 -13.64 -21.85 -10.93
C GLU A 252 -12.50 -21.02 -10.37
N ILE A 253 -12.72 -20.20 -9.35
CA ILE A 253 -11.77 -19.16 -8.91
C ILE A 253 -11.36 -19.47 -7.49
N ASP A 254 -10.07 -19.75 -7.28
CA ASP A 254 -9.54 -20.09 -5.96
C ASP A 254 -9.47 -18.86 -5.03
N HIS A 255 -9.04 -17.72 -5.56
CA HIS A 255 -8.94 -16.47 -4.83
C HIS A 255 -8.98 -15.24 -5.74
N VAL A 256 -9.27 -14.09 -5.14
CA VAL A 256 -9.19 -12.77 -5.78
C VAL A 256 -7.95 -12.04 -5.27
N LEU A 257 -7.14 -11.51 -6.18
CA LEU A 257 -6.03 -10.61 -5.90
C LEU A 257 -6.39 -9.17 -6.24
N SER A 258 -5.97 -8.21 -5.41
CA SER A 258 -6.01 -6.79 -5.75
C SER A 258 -4.63 -6.16 -5.68
N TYR A 259 -4.14 -5.66 -6.81
CA TYR A 259 -2.92 -4.84 -6.90
C TYR A 259 -3.18 -3.35 -6.67
N THR A 260 -4.45 -2.94 -6.58
CA THR A 260 -4.81 -1.56 -6.22
C THR A 260 -5.14 -1.42 -4.74
N HIS A 261 -4.63 -0.35 -4.13
CA HIS A 261 -4.98 0.02 -2.75
C HIS A 261 -6.46 0.37 -2.55
N THR A 262 -7.18 0.70 -3.63
CA THR A 262 -8.62 0.97 -3.59
C THR A 262 -9.39 -0.22 -3.02
N TYR A 263 -9.00 -1.45 -3.35
CA TYR A 263 -9.68 -2.66 -2.89
C TYR A 263 -8.88 -3.46 -1.84
N ALA A 264 -7.91 -2.84 -1.18
CA ALA A 264 -7.30 -3.40 0.02
C ALA A 264 -8.27 -3.24 1.21
N GLY A 265 -8.51 -4.31 1.98
CA GLY A 265 -9.47 -4.35 3.10
C GLY A 265 -10.95 -4.30 2.67
N GLN A 266 -11.25 -4.65 1.43
CA GLN A 266 -12.55 -4.46 0.77
C GLN A 266 -13.62 -5.44 1.24
N ALA A 267 -13.25 -6.60 1.79
CA ALA A 267 -14.18 -7.57 2.35
C ALA A 267 -13.58 -8.30 3.56
N LEU A 268 -14.46 -8.82 4.41
CA LEU A 268 -14.11 -9.66 5.55
C LEU A 268 -14.45 -11.13 5.27
N ALA A 269 -13.80 -12.05 5.98
CA ALA A 269 -14.18 -13.45 5.94
C ALA A 269 -15.65 -13.62 6.36
N GLY A 270 -16.40 -14.38 5.59
CA GLY A 270 -17.84 -14.60 5.75
C GLY A 270 -18.73 -13.71 4.90
N GLU A 271 -18.22 -12.59 4.35
CA GLU A 271 -18.99 -11.71 3.47
C GLU A 271 -19.07 -12.23 2.04
N THR A 272 -20.14 -11.89 1.33
CA THR A 272 -20.28 -12.09 -0.12
C THR A 272 -19.71 -10.88 -0.85
N ILE A 273 -18.85 -11.12 -1.83
CA ILE A 273 -18.32 -10.09 -2.73
C ILE A 273 -18.87 -10.27 -4.15
N GLU A 274 -19.03 -9.16 -4.87
CA GLU A 274 -18.98 -9.16 -6.33
C GLU A 274 -17.61 -8.64 -6.75
N ALA A 275 -16.92 -9.36 -7.63
CA ALA A 275 -15.64 -8.94 -8.17
C ALA A 275 -15.62 -9.12 -9.69
N GLN A 276 -15.01 -8.16 -10.39
CA GLN A 276 -14.75 -8.24 -11.82
C GLN A 276 -13.27 -7.94 -12.07
N GLY A 277 -12.62 -8.79 -12.87
CA GLY A 277 -11.20 -8.64 -13.18
C GLY A 277 -10.72 -9.61 -14.25
N VAL A 278 -9.41 -9.69 -14.41
CA VAL A 278 -8.74 -10.63 -15.32
C VAL A 278 -8.59 -11.99 -14.65
N VAL A 279 -8.97 -13.05 -15.35
CA VAL A 279 -8.72 -14.42 -14.90
C VAL A 279 -7.29 -14.78 -15.27
N GLU A 280 -6.51 -15.13 -14.26
CA GLU A 280 -5.12 -15.54 -14.40
C GLU A 280 -4.98 -17.03 -14.05
N GLN A 281 -4.33 -17.81 -14.91
CA GLN A 281 -4.14 -19.25 -14.74
C GLN A 281 -2.68 -19.60 -14.40
N ILE A 282 -2.50 -20.37 -13.32
CA ILE A 282 -1.21 -20.92 -12.88
C ILE A 282 -1.38 -22.43 -12.69
N GLY A 283 -0.91 -23.22 -13.66
CA GLY A 283 -1.17 -24.66 -13.67
C GLY A 283 -2.66 -24.94 -13.68
N ASP A 284 -3.15 -25.65 -12.66
CA ASP A 284 -4.57 -26.00 -12.50
C ASP A 284 -5.37 -24.96 -11.69
N ILE A 285 -4.70 -23.93 -11.15
CA ILE A 285 -5.34 -22.87 -10.36
C ILE A 285 -5.73 -21.72 -11.27
N LYS A 286 -6.98 -21.26 -11.19
CA LYS A 286 -7.38 -19.94 -11.70
C LYS A 286 -7.65 -18.99 -10.54
N ARG A 287 -7.22 -17.75 -10.70
CA ARG A 287 -7.49 -16.64 -9.76
C ARG A 287 -8.00 -15.43 -10.51
N LEU A 288 -8.72 -14.55 -9.82
CA LEU A 288 -9.20 -13.30 -10.39
C LEU A 288 -8.30 -12.16 -9.94
N VAL A 289 -7.79 -11.36 -10.88
CA VAL A 289 -6.87 -10.24 -10.62
C VAL A 289 -7.58 -8.92 -10.89
N VAL A 290 -7.55 -8.04 -9.89
CA VAL A 290 -8.07 -6.67 -9.95
C VAL A 290 -6.89 -5.69 -9.76
N GLY A 291 -6.89 -4.60 -10.51
CA GLY A 291 -5.76 -3.67 -10.57
C GLY A 291 -4.69 -4.08 -11.59
N THR A 292 -5.08 -4.64 -12.74
CA THR A 292 -4.12 -5.04 -13.80
C THR A 292 -3.46 -3.85 -14.49
N SER A 293 -4.01 -2.65 -14.31
CA SER A 293 -3.43 -1.38 -14.72
C SER A 293 -3.59 -0.32 -13.64
N ARG A 294 -2.94 0.83 -13.83
CA ARG A 294 -2.98 1.95 -12.87
C ARG A 294 -4.38 2.52 -12.66
N GLU A 295 -5.18 2.56 -13.72
CA GLU A 295 -6.59 2.94 -13.73
C GLU A 295 -7.38 1.75 -14.28
N PRO A 296 -7.65 0.73 -13.45
CA PRO A 296 -8.17 -0.55 -13.91
C PRO A 296 -9.65 -0.43 -14.27
N LYS A 297 -9.90 0.07 -15.48
CA LYS A 297 -11.26 0.30 -15.98
C LYS A 297 -12.02 -1.00 -16.10
N GLY A 298 -13.22 -1.02 -15.52
CA GLY A 298 -14.05 -2.21 -15.48
C GLY A 298 -13.53 -3.33 -14.58
N GLU A 299 -12.64 -3.04 -13.62
CA GLU A 299 -12.25 -4.00 -12.58
C GLU A 299 -12.62 -3.46 -11.19
N TRP A 300 -13.23 -4.31 -10.36
CA TRP A 300 -13.65 -3.92 -9.02
C TRP A 300 -13.75 -5.09 -8.06
N ILE A 301 -13.80 -4.75 -6.77
CA ILE A 301 -14.27 -5.63 -5.70
C ILE A 301 -15.23 -4.81 -4.85
N ARG A 302 -16.43 -5.35 -4.59
CA ARG A 302 -17.40 -4.74 -3.65
C ARG A 302 -17.96 -5.81 -2.72
N SER A 303 -18.11 -5.48 -1.44
CA SER A 303 -18.74 -6.38 -0.47
C SER A 303 -20.25 -6.16 -0.51
N LEU A 304 -20.97 -7.05 -1.18
CA LEU A 304 -22.44 -7.00 -1.26
C LEU A 304 -23.06 -7.04 0.13
N THR A 305 -22.51 -7.87 1.03
CA THR A 305 -22.96 -7.94 2.43
C THR A 305 -22.87 -6.60 3.16
N LEU A 306 -21.79 -5.84 2.95
CA LEU A 306 -21.68 -4.50 3.55
C LEU A 306 -22.69 -3.54 2.92
N LEU A 307 -22.82 -3.55 1.60
CA LEU A 307 -23.70 -2.61 0.90
C LEU A 307 -25.17 -2.85 1.22
N GLU A 308 -25.62 -4.11 1.32
CA GLU A 308 -26.96 -4.47 1.78
C GLU A 308 -27.21 -3.99 3.22
N LYS A 309 -26.23 -4.21 4.10
CA LYS A 309 -26.33 -3.80 5.51
C LYS A 309 -26.48 -2.28 5.66
N GLU A 310 -25.80 -1.52 4.81
CA GLU A 310 -25.86 -0.05 4.79
C GLU A 310 -27.00 0.50 3.90
N GLY A 311 -27.80 -0.37 3.26
CA GLY A 311 -28.95 0.02 2.43
C GLY A 311 -28.58 0.67 1.10
N LEU A 312 -27.40 0.38 0.57
CA LEU A 312 -26.91 0.91 -0.72
C LEU A 312 -27.29 0.02 -1.92
N ILE A 313 -27.67 -1.23 -1.67
CA ILE A 313 -28.24 -2.17 -2.63
C ILE A 313 -29.40 -2.95 -2.00
#